data_AF-A0A259DNQ4-F1
#
_entry.id   AF-A0A259DNQ4-F1
#
_cell.length_a   1.000
_cell.length_b   1.000
_cell.length_c   1.000
_cell.angle_alpha   90.00
_cell.angle_beta   90.00
_cell.angle_gamma   90.00
#
_symmetry.space_group_name_H-M   'P 1'
#
loop_
_entity.id
_entity.type
_entity.pdbx_description
1 polymer ?
#
loop_
_entity_poly.entity_id
_entity_poly.type
_entity_poly.pdbx_seq_one_letter_code
_entity_poly.pdbx_strand_id
1 'polypeptide(L)'
;MTTEQLEAYANAEFGGPAIGAWPRNKGEKLRPHKGGGGGDGGAGARESERQQRIKAATEEINRIFAGSDRDSMYTEQKGAVYDLNKMEVDRQAKEAERTNRFALARTGLLGGSADVEAASELNRRTNEGLLRAGGIADQSAADLKVQDERTRSNLISMAQSGIDTGTAATMALEGLKGNSQQAAAARSGATVGGLFNDLSQAYLINQQLAGRNSANAAMAGQQWYGVSSPQTTYSGKTTN
;
A
#
# COMPACT_ATOMS: atom_id res chain seq x y z
N MET A 1 -18.87 65.53 -3.69
CA MET A 1 -18.48 64.87 -4.96
C MET A 1 -17.41 65.74 -5.58
N THR A 2 -16.16 65.25 -5.62
CA THR A 2 -15.05 66.00 -6.20
C THR A 2 -15.18 66.03 -7.73
N THR A 3 -14.52 66.96 -8.41
CA THR A 3 -14.55 67.07 -9.89
C THR A 3 -14.11 65.76 -10.56
N GLU A 4 -13.15 65.05 -9.96
CA GLU A 4 -12.71 63.72 -10.42
C GLU A 4 -13.79 62.65 -10.30
N GLN A 5 -14.63 62.71 -9.24
CA GLN A 5 -15.76 61.80 -9.07
C GLN A 5 -16.89 62.07 -10.06
N LEU A 6 -17.11 63.35 -10.44
CA LEU A 6 -18.05 63.74 -11.49
C LEU A 6 -17.58 63.31 -12.88
N GLU A 7 -16.27 63.40 -13.16
CA GLU A 7 -15.68 62.94 -14.42
C GLU A 7 -15.77 61.42 -14.57
N ALA A 8 -15.54 60.66 -13.50
CA ALA A 8 -15.70 59.20 -13.52
C ALA A 8 -17.15 58.77 -13.77
N TYR A 9 -18.12 59.48 -13.17
CA TYR A 9 -19.55 59.17 -13.32
C TYR A 9 -20.08 59.55 -14.71
N ALA A 10 -19.72 60.74 -15.22
CA ALA A 10 -20.16 61.21 -16.54
C ALA A 10 -19.62 60.36 -17.70
N ASN A 11 -18.37 59.86 -17.59
CA ASN A 11 -17.78 58.95 -18.59
C ASN A 11 -18.42 57.54 -18.57
N ALA A 12 -19.03 57.13 -17.45
CA ALA A 12 -19.66 55.82 -17.31
C ALA A 12 -21.12 55.79 -17.80
N GLU A 13 -21.87 56.89 -17.63
CA GLU A 13 -23.33 56.92 -17.88
C GLU A 13 -23.74 57.47 -19.26
N PHE A 14 -22.96 58.38 -19.84
CA PHE A 14 -23.22 58.91 -21.18
C PHE A 14 -21.92 58.87 -21.96
N GLY A 15 -21.86 58.04 -23.01
CA GLY A 15 -20.72 57.93 -23.94
C GLY A 15 -20.47 59.18 -24.79
N GLY A 16 -20.67 60.37 -24.22
CA GLY A 16 -20.25 61.64 -24.76
C GLY A 16 -18.77 61.92 -24.47
N PRO A 17 -18.17 62.88 -25.19
CA PRO A 17 -16.78 63.26 -24.96
C PRO A 17 -16.61 63.76 -23.52
N ALA A 18 -15.59 63.24 -22.82
CA ALA A 18 -15.20 63.68 -21.49
C ALA A 18 -15.18 65.21 -21.40
N ILE A 19 -15.56 65.78 -20.26
CA ILE A 19 -15.69 67.24 -20.05
C ILE A 19 -14.41 68.01 -20.45
N GLY A 20 -13.23 67.39 -20.33
CA GLY A 20 -11.95 67.94 -20.79
C GLY A 20 -11.73 68.01 -22.30
N ALA A 21 -12.58 67.37 -23.12
CA ALA A 21 -12.56 67.42 -24.58
C ALA A 21 -13.47 68.53 -25.15
N TRP A 22 -14.24 69.19 -24.28
CA TRP A 22 -15.09 70.32 -24.68
C TRP A 22 -14.26 71.60 -24.84
N PRO A 23 -14.49 72.37 -25.92
CA PRO A 23 -13.84 73.65 -26.13
C PRO A 23 -14.08 74.56 -24.94
N ARG A 24 -13.01 75.11 -24.35
CA ARG A 24 -13.12 76.07 -23.24
C ARG A 24 -13.18 77.50 -23.74
N ASN A 25 -12.79 77.74 -24.99
CA ASN A 25 -12.78 79.06 -25.63
C ASN A 25 -13.52 79.04 -26.98
N LYS A 26 -14.13 80.17 -27.35
CA LYS A 26 -14.89 80.35 -28.60
C LYS A 26 -13.92 80.33 -29.81
N GLY A 27 -13.78 79.16 -30.42
CA GLY A 27 -12.90 78.93 -31.59
C GLY A 27 -12.08 77.64 -31.52
N GLU A 28 -12.00 76.99 -30.36
CA GLU A 28 -11.37 75.67 -30.25
C GLU A 28 -12.26 74.59 -30.87
N LYS A 29 -11.68 73.75 -31.73
CA LYS A 29 -12.35 72.56 -32.24
C LYS A 29 -12.33 71.47 -31.18
N LEU A 30 -13.39 70.66 -31.13
CA LEU A 30 -13.43 69.44 -30.33
C LEU A 30 -12.16 68.64 -30.63
N ARG A 31 -11.27 68.50 -29.64
CA ARG A 31 -10.07 67.68 -29.81
C ARG A 31 -10.56 66.23 -29.79
N PRO A 32 -10.23 65.39 -30.78
CA PRO A 32 -10.47 63.96 -30.68
C PRO A 32 -9.74 63.48 -29.42
N HIS A 33 -10.48 63.27 -28.33
CA HIS A 33 -9.97 62.48 -27.25
C HIS A 33 -9.66 61.13 -27.87
N LYS A 34 -8.44 60.62 -27.64
CA LYS A 34 -8.03 59.27 -28.02
C LYS A 34 -9.16 58.33 -27.62
N GLY A 35 -9.92 57.89 -28.61
CA GLY A 35 -11.13 57.11 -28.39
C GLY A 35 -10.78 55.96 -27.48
N GLY A 36 -11.65 55.68 -26.51
CA GLY A 36 -11.58 54.47 -25.72
C GLY A 36 -11.42 53.31 -26.66
N GLY A 37 -10.19 52.81 -26.76
CA GLY A 37 -9.91 51.55 -27.44
C GLY A 37 -10.78 50.53 -26.74
N GLY A 38 -11.53 49.75 -27.51
CA GLY A 38 -12.26 48.59 -27.04
C GLY A 38 -11.29 47.56 -26.47
N GLY A 39 -10.78 47.83 -25.28
CA GLY A 39 -9.95 46.95 -24.48
C GLY A 39 -10.86 46.24 -23.50
N ASP A 40 -11.21 45.00 -23.82
CA ASP A 40 -11.44 43.92 -22.86
C ASP A 40 -12.14 44.36 -21.56
N GLY A 41 -13.41 44.77 -21.60
CA GLY A 41 -14.16 45.38 -20.48
C GLY A 41 -14.07 44.64 -19.13
N GLY A 42 -12.96 44.79 -18.41
CA GLY A 42 -12.56 43.99 -17.26
C GLY A 42 -12.26 42.51 -17.55
N ALA A 43 -12.16 42.06 -18.81
CA ALA A 43 -12.02 40.63 -19.12
C ALA A 43 -10.65 40.08 -18.65
N GLY A 44 -9.57 40.83 -18.85
CA GLY A 44 -8.24 40.46 -18.33
C GLY A 44 -8.17 40.48 -16.79
N ALA A 45 -8.90 41.40 -16.14
CA ALA A 45 -8.98 41.46 -14.68
C ALA A 45 -9.77 40.29 -14.08
N ARG A 46 -10.89 39.90 -14.71
CA ARG A 46 -11.67 38.74 -14.28
C ARG A 46 -10.92 37.42 -14.50
N GLU A 47 -10.16 37.32 -15.59
CA GLU A 47 -9.32 36.15 -15.87
C GLU A 47 -8.14 36.05 -14.89
N SER A 48 -7.50 37.18 -14.57
CA SER A 48 -6.40 37.19 -13.58
C SER A 48 -6.90 36.82 -12.18
N GLU A 49 -8.06 37.31 -11.75
CA GLU A 49 -8.71 36.88 -10.50
C GLU A 49 -9.05 35.38 -10.49
N ARG A 50 -9.54 34.84 -11.60
CA ARG A 50 -9.81 33.40 -11.73
C ARG A 50 -8.52 32.60 -11.55
N GLN A 51 -7.44 32.99 -12.23
CA GLN A 51 -6.14 32.32 -12.11
C GLN A 51 -5.57 32.42 -10.69
N GLN A 52 -5.71 33.56 -10.02
CA GLN A 52 -5.30 33.72 -8.62
C GLN A 52 -6.05 32.76 -7.69
N ARG A 53 -7.37 32.62 -7.86
CA ARG A 53 -8.17 31.67 -7.07
C ARG A 53 -7.72 30.22 -7.29
N ILE A 54 -7.53 29.82 -8.55
CA ILE A 54 -7.05 28.46 -8.90
C ILE A 54 -5.68 28.20 -8.29
N LYS A 55 -4.76 29.18 -8.38
CA LYS A 55 -3.42 29.08 -7.81
C LYS A 55 -3.48 28.93 -6.29
N ALA A 56 -4.26 29.78 -5.61
CA ALA A 56 -4.43 29.71 -4.17
C ALA A 56 -5.04 28.36 -3.72
N ALA A 57 -6.05 27.86 -4.43
CA ALA A 57 -6.67 26.57 -4.13
C ALA A 57 -5.67 25.41 -4.33
N THR A 58 -4.87 25.46 -5.39
CA THR A 58 -3.81 24.47 -5.66
C THR A 58 -2.73 24.49 -4.58
N GLU A 59 -2.30 25.68 -4.16
CA GLU A 59 -1.32 25.86 -3.08
C GLU A 59 -1.85 25.35 -1.74
N GLU A 60 -3.12 25.59 -1.44
CA GLU A 60 -3.78 25.08 -0.23
C GLU A 60 -3.83 23.56 -0.20
N ILE A 61 -4.30 22.94 -1.30
CA ILE A 61 -4.29 21.49 -1.46
C ILE A 61 -2.87 20.96 -1.23
N ASN A 62 -1.87 21.55 -1.88
CA ASN A 62 -0.48 21.11 -1.73
C ASN A 62 0.01 21.22 -0.29
N ARG A 63 -0.37 22.27 0.43
CA ARG A 63 0.00 22.46 1.84
C ARG A 63 -0.60 21.39 2.73
N ILE A 64 -1.88 21.05 2.53
CA ILE A 64 -2.57 20.00 3.29
C ILE A 64 -1.90 18.64 3.06
N PHE A 65 -1.58 18.32 1.81
CA PHE A 65 -0.91 17.05 1.47
C PHE A 65 0.59 17.02 1.80
N ALA A 66 1.24 18.18 1.97
CA ALA A 66 2.63 18.32 2.40
C ALA A 66 2.80 18.46 3.92
N GLY A 67 1.71 18.36 4.70
CA GLY A 67 1.78 18.48 6.15
C GLY A 67 2.76 17.49 6.78
N SER A 68 3.49 17.94 7.81
CA SER A 68 4.50 17.17 8.55
C SER A 68 3.99 15.82 9.10
N ASP A 69 2.67 15.72 9.31
CA ASP A 69 2.04 14.53 9.87
C ASP A 69 1.86 13.40 8.83
N ARG A 70 2.07 13.65 7.54
CA ARG A 70 1.92 12.61 6.52
C ARG A 70 3.04 11.58 6.57
N ASP A 71 4.28 12.04 6.72
CA ASP A 71 5.45 11.15 6.79
C ASP A 71 5.44 10.28 8.05
N SER A 72 4.95 10.80 9.18
CA SER A 72 4.72 9.99 10.37
C SER A 72 3.63 8.95 10.14
N MET A 73 2.51 9.31 9.51
CA MET A 73 1.43 8.37 9.20
C MET A 73 1.87 7.23 8.27
N TYR A 74 2.68 7.50 7.24
CA TYR A 74 3.25 6.43 6.39
C TYR A 74 4.18 5.51 7.19
N THR A 75 4.97 6.09 8.09
CA THR A 75 5.88 5.35 8.97
C THR A 75 5.10 4.49 9.98
N GLU A 76 4.04 5.02 10.57
CA GLU A 76 3.14 4.30 11.48
C GLU A 76 2.38 3.18 10.75
N GLN A 77 1.92 3.42 9.51
CA GLN A 77 1.33 2.38 8.67
C GLN A 77 2.32 1.24 8.46
N LYS A 78 3.56 1.57 8.06
CA LYS A 78 4.63 0.59 7.88
C LYS A 78 4.88 -0.19 9.16
N GLY A 79 5.08 0.50 10.29
CA GLY A 79 5.33 -0.12 11.59
C GLY A 79 4.21 -1.05 12.03
N ALA A 80 2.96 -0.58 11.98
CA ALA A 80 1.80 -1.39 12.37
C ALA A 80 1.62 -2.65 11.51
N VAL A 81 1.80 -2.54 10.20
CA VAL A 81 1.75 -3.71 9.31
C VAL A 81 2.90 -4.65 9.60
N TYR A 82 4.12 -4.14 9.77
CA TYR A 82 5.28 -4.96 10.12
C TYR A 82 5.05 -5.71 11.43
N ASP A 83 4.58 -5.05 12.48
CA ASP A 83 4.37 -5.66 13.80
C ASP A 83 3.29 -6.74 13.77
N LEU A 84 2.16 -6.50 13.09
CA LEU A 84 1.12 -7.50 12.90
C LEU A 84 1.66 -8.76 12.21
N ASN A 85 2.42 -8.56 11.14
CA ASN A 85 3.02 -9.65 10.38
C ASN A 85 4.12 -10.36 11.17
N LYS A 86 4.93 -9.62 11.92
CA LYS A 86 5.95 -10.18 12.80
C LYS A 86 5.33 -11.09 13.86
N MET A 87 4.27 -10.65 14.52
CA MET A 87 3.57 -11.46 15.53
C MET A 87 3.07 -12.78 14.93
N GLU A 88 2.55 -12.73 13.71
CA GLU A 88 2.08 -13.92 13.00
C GLU A 88 3.24 -14.86 12.61
N VAL A 89 4.35 -14.33 12.11
CA VAL A 89 5.56 -15.11 11.82
C VAL A 89 6.09 -15.79 13.09
N ASP A 90 6.21 -15.05 14.20
CA ASP A 90 6.67 -15.58 15.48
C ASP A 90 5.72 -16.67 16.02
N ARG A 91 4.40 -16.49 15.84
CA ARG A 91 3.38 -17.48 16.22
C ARG A 91 3.55 -18.77 15.42
N GLN A 92 3.61 -18.68 14.09
CA GLN A 92 3.78 -19.84 13.23
C GLN A 92 5.11 -20.56 13.49
N ALA A 93 6.19 -19.80 13.74
CA ALA A 93 7.50 -20.37 14.06
C ALA A 93 7.45 -21.21 15.35
N LYS A 94 6.80 -20.72 16.41
CA LYS A 94 6.62 -21.47 17.68
C LYS A 94 5.78 -22.73 17.50
N GLU A 95 4.73 -22.66 16.67
CA GLU A 95 3.90 -23.83 16.36
C GLU A 95 4.68 -24.88 15.55
N ALA A 96 5.47 -24.43 14.58
CA ALA A 96 6.34 -25.28 13.78
C ALA A 96 7.44 -25.92 14.63
N GLU A 97 8.07 -25.18 15.53
CA GLU A 97 9.08 -25.69 16.47
C GLU A 97 8.51 -26.80 17.36
N ARG A 98 7.33 -26.58 17.97
CA ARG A 98 6.65 -27.59 18.78
C ARG A 98 6.34 -28.84 17.97
N THR A 99 5.77 -28.66 16.78
CA THR A 99 5.42 -29.77 15.89
C THR A 99 6.65 -30.57 15.51
N ASN A 100 7.72 -29.89 15.07
CA ASN A 100 8.99 -30.51 14.71
C ASN A 100 9.61 -31.27 15.89
N ARG A 101 9.61 -30.69 17.09
CA ARG A 101 10.13 -31.35 18.30
C ARG A 101 9.36 -32.61 18.64
N PHE A 102 8.03 -32.60 18.58
CA PHE A 102 7.22 -33.81 18.79
C PHE A 102 7.48 -34.86 17.71
N ALA A 103 7.65 -34.42 16.47
CA ALA A 103 7.99 -35.23 15.33
C ALA A 103 9.33 -35.96 15.55
N LEU A 104 10.39 -35.23 15.87
CA LEU A 104 11.73 -35.75 16.14
C LEU A 104 11.78 -36.65 17.37
N ALA A 105 11.02 -36.32 18.42
CA ALA A 105 10.88 -37.16 19.61
C ALA A 105 10.24 -38.52 19.26
N ARG A 106 9.20 -38.53 18.41
CA ARG A 106 8.54 -39.76 17.96
C ARG A 106 9.45 -40.65 17.11
N THR A 107 10.39 -40.07 16.37
CA THR A 107 11.34 -40.81 15.54
C THR A 107 12.66 -41.13 16.25
N GLY A 108 12.82 -40.71 17.52
CA GLY A 108 14.06 -40.91 18.28
C GLY A 108 15.25 -40.09 17.76
N LEU A 109 14.98 -39.09 16.90
CA LEU A 109 16.01 -38.22 16.29
C LEU A 109 16.23 -36.92 17.09
N LEU A 110 15.48 -36.72 18.17
CA LEU A 110 15.63 -35.57 19.07
C LEU A 110 17.04 -35.55 19.69
N GLY A 111 17.71 -34.40 19.66
CA GLY A 111 19.09 -34.25 20.15
C GLY A 111 20.18 -34.77 19.20
N GLY A 112 19.80 -35.27 18.02
CA GLY A 112 20.74 -35.66 16.95
C GLY A 112 21.02 -34.53 15.95
N SER A 113 21.78 -34.83 14.89
CA SER A 113 22.06 -33.89 13.80
C SER A 113 20.78 -33.42 13.08
N ALA A 114 19.78 -34.28 12.96
CA ALA A 114 18.48 -33.96 12.37
C ALA A 114 17.72 -32.87 13.15
N ASP A 115 17.88 -32.81 14.48
CA ASP A 115 17.29 -31.77 15.33
C ASP A 115 17.96 -30.42 15.09
N VAL A 116 19.30 -30.40 15.05
CA VAL A 116 20.09 -29.19 14.76
C VAL A 116 19.78 -28.62 13.38
N GLU A 117 19.67 -29.49 12.37
CA GLU A 117 19.33 -29.09 11.00
C GLU A 117 17.92 -28.51 10.92
N ALA A 118 16.94 -29.17 11.55
CA ALA A 118 15.56 -28.68 11.58
C ALA A 118 15.43 -27.35 12.33
N ALA A 119 16.17 -27.15 13.42
CA ALA A 119 16.24 -25.87 14.13
C ALA A 119 16.88 -24.76 13.27
N SER A 120 17.93 -25.08 12.51
CA SER A 120 18.55 -24.15 11.56
C SER A 120 17.57 -23.71 10.46
N GLU A 121 16.85 -24.67 9.89
CA GLU A 121 15.85 -24.40 8.85
C GLU A 121 14.66 -23.59 9.37
N LEU A 122 14.19 -23.86 10.61
CA LEU A 122 13.16 -23.05 11.27
C LEU A 122 13.62 -21.59 11.44
N ASN A 123 14.86 -21.36 11.87
CA ASN A 123 15.43 -20.02 11.99
C ASN A 123 15.52 -19.32 10.62
N ARG A 124 15.96 -20.04 9.58
CA ARG A 124 16.05 -19.49 8.22
C ARG A 124 14.67 -19.05 7.71
N ARG A 125 13.64 -19.89 7.87
CA ARG A 125 12.26 -19.57 7.46
C ARG A 125 11.65 -18.44 8.26
N THR A 126 11.94 -18.37 9.55
CA THR A 126 11.49 -17.26 10.42
C THR A 126 12.08 -15.95 9.91
N ASN A 127 13.40 -15.90 9.66
CA ASN A 127 14.06 -14.72 9.11
C ASN A 127 13.51 -14.33 7.72
N GLU A 128 13.27 -15.31 6.85
CA GLU A 128 12.63 -15.09 5.55
C GLU A 128 11.22 -14.51 5.70
N GLY A 129 10.44 -15.01 6.65
CA GLY A 129 9.13 -14.48 7.01
C GLY A 129 9.17 -13.03 7.47
N LEU A 130 10.15 -12.67 8.31
CA LEU A 130 10.35 -11.30 8.77
C LEU A 130 10.76 -10.35 7.63
N LEU A 131 11.57 -10.82 6.68
CA LEU A 131 11.91 -10.04 5.49
C LEU A 131 10.68 -9.80 4.59
N ARG A 132 9.85 -10.84 4.38
CA ARG A 132 8.58 -10.71 3.67
C ARG A 132 7.62 -9.76 4.38
N ALA A 133 7.54 -9.82 5.71
CA ALA A 133 6.77 -8.88 6.52
C ALA A 133 7.23 -7.44 6.30
N GLY A 134 8.54 -7.20 6.23
CA GLY A 134 9.12 -5.90 5.87
C GLY A 134 8.68 -5.42 4.49
N GLY A 135 8.75 -6.29 3.48
CA GLY A 135 8.31 -5.96 2.12
C GLY A 135 6.81 -5.64 2.02
N ILE A 136 5.95 -6.38 2.74
CA ILE A 136 4.51 -6.10 2.82
C ILE A 136 4.25 -4.74 3.49
N ALA A 137 4.99 -4.44 4.55
CA ALA A 137 4.88 -3.17 5.26
C ALA A 137 5.32 -1.98 4.39
N ASP A 138 6.42 -2.12 3.64
CA ASP A 138 6.89 -1.13 2.68
C ASP A 138 5.86 -0.89 1.57
N GLN A 139 5.29 -1.96 1.01
CA GLN A 139 4.24 -1.87 0.00
C GLN A 139 3.01 -1.15 0.55
N SER A 140 2.58 -1.47 1.78
CA SER A 140 1.40 -0.84 2.39
C SER A 140 1.56 0.67 2.58
N ALA A 141 2.75 1.13 2.99
CA ALA A 141 3.03 2.56 3.09
C ALA A 141 3.10 3.24 1.72
N ALA A 142 3.70 2.58 0.72
CA ALA A 142 3.72 3.07 -0.65
C ALA A 142 2.30 3.19 -1.24
N ASP A 143 1.44 2.21 -1.00
CA ASP A 143 0.05 2.22 -1.47
C ASP A 143 -0.74 3.40 -0.87
N LEU A 144 -0.59 3.66 0.42
CA LEU A 144 -1.21 4.83 1.07
C LEU A 144 -0.72 6.14 0.45
N LYS A 145 0.59 6.29 0.24
CA LYS A 145 1.17 7.46 -0.42
C LYS A 145 0.63 7.65 -1.84
N VAL A 146 0.49 6.56 -2.60
CA VAL A 146 -0.09 6.58 -3.95
C VAL A 146 -1.56 6.97 -3.93
N GLN A 147 -2.34 6.50 -2.95
CA GLN A 147 -3.74 6.90 -2.78
C GLN A 147 -3.87 8.39 -2.49
N ASP A 148 -3.01 8.92 -1.62
CA ASP A 148 -2.99 10.36 -1.34
C ASP A 148 -2.63 11.19 -2.56
N GLU A 149 -1.62 10.77 -3.33
CA GLU A 149 -1.23 11.48 -4.54
C GLU A 149 -2.33 11.47 -5.61
N ARG A 150 -3.08 10.37 -5.72
CA ARG A 150 -4.26 10.29 -6.60
C ARG A 150 -5.35 11.26 -6.13
N THR A 151 -5.67 11.28 -4.84
CA THR A 151 -6.66 12.21 -4.27
C THR A 151 -6.23 13.66 -4.49
N ARG A 152 -4.96 13.97 -4.24
CA ARG A 152 -4.37 15.29 -4.49
C ARG A 152 -4.50 15.68 -5.96
N SER A 153 -4.12 14.80 -6.89
CA SER A 153 -4.19 15.08 -8.32
C SER A 153 -5.63 15.36 -8.78
N ASN A 154 -6.60 14.57 -8.31
CA ASN A 154 -8.02 14.78 -8.59
C ASN A 154 -8.50 16.15 -8.08
N LEU A 155 -8.11 16.54 -6.87
CA LEU A 155 -8.48 17.83 -6.28
C LEU A 155 -7.84 19.01 -7.00
N ILE A 156 -6.61 18.86 -7.51
CA ILE A 156 -5.96 19.89 -8.33
C ILE A 156 -6.72 20.07 -9.66
N SER A 157 -7.12 18.98 -10.31
CA SER A 157 -7.96 19.05 -11.52
C SER A 157 -9.31 19.73 -11.23
N MET A 158 -9.87 19.50 -10.04
CA MET A 158 -11.09 20.18 -9.59
C MET A 158 -10.86 21.66 -9.24
N ALA A 159 -9.72 22.01 -8.66
CA ALA A 159 -9.36 23.41 -8.43
C ALA A 159 -9.26 24.17 -9.76
N GLN A 160 -8.73 23.54 -10.82
CA GLN A 160 -8.67 24.12 -12.17
C GLN A 160 -10.05 24.37 -12.79
N SER A 161 -11.06 23.56 -12.44
CA SER A 161 -12.44 23.76 -12.91
C SER A 161 -13.13 24.94 -12.21
N GLY A 162 -12.60 25.41 -11.09
CA GLY A 162 -12.99 26.67 -10.45
C GLY A 162 -13.52 26.54 -9.02
N ILE A 163 -13.20 25.46 -8.31
CA ILE A 163 -13.52 25.34 -6.88
C ILE A 163 -12.70 26.36 -6.09
N ASP A 164 -13.32 26.94 -5.07
CA ASP A 164 -12.71 27.89 -4.16
C ASP A 164 -11.81 27.21 -3.10
N THR A 165 -10.93 27.99 -2.49
CA THR A 165 -9.93 27.52 -1.53
C THR A 165 -10.54 26.81 -0.31
N GLY A 166 -11.65 27.31 0.23
CA GLY A 166 -12.30 26.74 1.41
C GLY A 166 -12.94 25.38 1.16
N THR A 167 -13.63 25.23 0.03
CA THR A 167 -14.19 23.93 -0.40
C THR A 167 -13.07 22.95 -0.73
N ALA A 168 -12.03 23.39 -1.44
CA ALA A 168 -10.86 22.56 -1.77
C ALA A 168 -10.18 22.00 -0.51
N ALA A 169 -10.00 22.82 0.53
CA ALA A 169 -9.42 22.39 1.80
C ALA A 169 -10.28 21.33 2.49
N THR A 170 -11.60 21.52 2.53
CA THR A 170 -12.54 20.57 3.15
C THR A 170 -12.51 19.22 2.42
N MET A 171 -12.51 19.23 1.09
CA MET A 171 -12.43 18.02 0.28
C MET A 171 -11.08 17.30 0.41
N ALA A 172 -9.98 18.06 0.53
CA ALA A 172 -8.66 17.50 0.80
C ALA A 172 -8.61 16.76 2.13
N LEU A 173 -9.13 17.37 3.19
CA LEU A 173 -9.18 16.75 4.52
C LEU A 173 -10.05 15.49 4.54
N GLU A 174 -11.22 15.51 3.90
CA GLU A 174 -12.09 14.34 3.84
C GLU A 174 -11.46 13.21 3.00
N GLY A 175 -10.80 13.55 1.89
CA GLY A 175 -10.05 12.59 1.08
C GLY A 175 -8.90 11.93 1.85
N LEU A 176 -8.12 12.71 2.59
CA LEU A 176 -7.05 12.18 3.46
C LEU A 176 -7.59 11.28 4.58
N LYS A 177 -8.70 11.67 5.19
CA LYS A 177 -9.37 10.86 6.22
C LYS A 177 -9.87 9.53 5.66
N GLY A 178 -10.48 9.54 4.48
CA GLY A 178 -10.90 8.32 3.78
C GLY A 178 -9.72 7.40 3.47
N ASN A 179 -8.63 7.94 2.92
CA ASN A 179 -7.41 7.19 2.65
C ASN A 179 -6.81 6.59 3.93
N SER A 180 -6.79 7.35 5.03
CA SER A 180 -6.30 6.85 6.33
C SER A 180 -7.16 5.71 6.87
N GLN A 181 -8.50 5.78 6.74
CA GLN A 181 -9.40 4.72 7.17
C GLN A 181 -9.23 3.47 6.31
N GLN A 182 -9.06 3.63 5.00
CA GLN A 182 -8.81 2.52 4.10
C GLN A 182 -7.48 1.84 4.40
N ALA A 183 -6.42 2.60 4.67
CA ALA A 183 -5.14 2.06 5.07
C ALA A 183 -5.20 1.30 6.39
N ALA A 184 -5.96 1.80 7.38
CA ALA A 184 -6.22 1.10 8.64
C ALA A 184 -6.97 -0.22 8.41
N ALA A 185 -7.97 -0.24 7.52
CA ALA A 185 -8.67 -1.47 7.16
C ALA A 185 -7.75 -2.49 6.44
N ALA A 186 -6.89 -2.01 5.54
CA ALA A 186 -5.92 -2.85 4.83
C ALA A 186 -4.91 -3.53 5.77
N ARG A 187 -4.56 -2.90 6.92
CA ARG A 187 -3.71 -3.52 7.95
C ARG A 187 -4.24 -4.88 8.42
N SER A 188 -5.57 -5.00 8.53
CA SER A 188 -6.20 -6.24 9.04
C SER A 188 -6.16 -7.41 8.04
N GLY A 189 -5.98 -7.12 6.75
CA GLY A 189 -5.91 -8.14 5.69
C GLY A 189 -4.48 -8.46 5.21
N ALA A 190 -3.50 -7.61 5.53
CA ALA A 190 -2.12 -7.80 5.13
C ALA A 190 -1.40 -8.78 6.07
N THR A 191 -1.49 -10.08 5.80
CA THR A 191 -0.83 -11.14 6.59
C THR A 191 0.20 -11.90 5.76
N VAL A 192 1.36 -12.22 6.34
CA VAL A 192 2.29 -13.21 5.81
C VAL A 192 1.53 -14.54 5.85
N GLY A 193 1.17 -15.07 4.68
CA GLY A 193 0.47 -16.35 4.55
C GLY A 193 1.23 -17.52 5.20
N GLY A 194 0.69 -18.75 5.12
CA GLY A 194 1.28 -19.90 5.82
C GLY A 194 2.72 -20.21 5.39
N LEU A 195 3.70 -19.81 6.20
CA LEU A 195 5.15 -19.98 5.93
C LEU A 195 5.65 -21.40 6.17
N PHE A 196 5.00 -22.10 7.10
CA PHE A 196 5.45 -23.40 7.60
C PHE A 196 4.53 -24.56 7.17
N ASN A 197 3.50 -24.30 6.36
CA ASN A 197 2.59 -25.34 5.86
C ASN A 197 3.34 -26.43 5.08
N ASP A 198 4.39 -26.07 4.34
CA ASP A 198 5.18 -27.04 3.57
C ASP A 198 6.09 -27.88 4.48
N LEU A 199 6.51 -27.35 5.64
CA LEU A 199 7.37 -28.06 6.58
C LEU A 199 6.61 -29.18 7.31
N SER A 200 5.37 -28.92 7.71
CA SER A 200 4.51 -29.94 8.33
C SER A 200 4.16 -31.06 7.34
N GLN A 201 3.90 -30.71 6.08
CA GLN A 201 3.64 -31.70 5.02
C GLN A 201 4.89 -32.49 4.62
N ALA A 202 6.05 -31.85 4.47
CA ALA A 202 7.30 -32.55 4.15
C ALA A 202 7.68 -33.57 5.25
N TYR A 203 7.42 -33.24 6.52
CA TYR A 203 7.65 -34.18 7.62
C TYR A 203 6.68 -35.36 7.59
N LEU A 204 5.39 -35.12 7.37
CA LEU A 204 4.39 -36.19 7.22
C LEU A 204 4.71 -37.11 6.03
N ILE A 205 5.14 -36.55 4.91
CA ILE A 205 5.55 -37.31 3.72
C ILE A 205 6.78 -38.16 4.02
N ASN A 206 7.80 -37.61 4.69
CA ASN A 206 8.99 -38.38 5.09
C ASN A 206 8.66 -39.45 6.13
N GLN A 207 7.73 -39.20 7.06
CA GLN A 207 7.25 -40.19 8.01
C GLN A 207 6.48 -41.32 7.31
N GLN A 208 5.64 -40.99 6.33
CA GLN A 208 4.91 -42.00 5.55
C GLN A 208 5.84 -42.82 4.66
N LEU A 209 6.88 -42.20 4.08
CA LEU A 209 7.91 -42.92 3.34
C LEU A 209 8.78 -43.80 4.27
N ALA A 210 9.20 -43.29 5.42
CA ALA A 210 9.97 -44.08 6.40
C ALA A 210 9.13 -45.22 6.98
N GLY A 211 7.84 -45.01 7.23
CA GLY A 211 6.89 -46.04 7.63
C GLY A 211 6.67 -47.10 6.53
N ARG A 212 6.60 -46.68 5.26
CA ARG A 212 6.52 -47.61 4.11
C ARG A 212 7.82 -48.38 3.88
N ASN A 213 8.97 -47.73 4.02
CA ASN A 213 10.27 -48.36 3.85
C ASN A 213 10.60 -49.30 5.01
N SER A 214 10.21 -48.96 6.25
CA SER A 214 10.31 -49.87 7.40
C SER A 214 9.29 -51.02 7.33
N ALA A 215 8.07 -50.79 6.83
CA ALA A 215 7.12 -51.87 6.55
C ALA A 215 7.60 -52.79 5.41
N ASN A 216 8.15 -52.25 4.33
CA ASN A 216 8.76 -53.03 3.24
C ASN A 216 10.02 -53.77 3.71
N ALA A 217 10.85 -53.18 4.58
CA ALA A 217 12.01 -53.84 5.18
C ALA A 217 11.60 -54.93 6.19
N ALA A 218 10.52 -54.73 6.95
CA ALA A 218 9.95 -55.74 7.84
C ALA A 218 9.32 -56.91 7.07
N MET A 219 8.67 -56.65 5.93
CA MET A 219 8.18 -57.69 5.01
C MET A 219 9.34 -58.44 4.32
N ALA A 220 10.40 -57.74 3.91
CA ALA A 220 11.57 -58.36 3.31
C ALA A 220 12.41 -59.18 4.32
N GLY A 221 12.45 -58.75 5.58
CA GLY A 221 13.14 -59.45 6.67
C GLY A 221 12.43 -60.71 7.18
N GLN A 222 11.12 -60.87 6.93
CA GLN A 222 10.37 -62.09 7.28
C GLN A 222 10.51 -63.22 6.25
N GLN A 223 11.08 -62.98 5.08
CA GLN A 223 11.20 -64.02 4.04
C GLN A 223 12.47 -64.88 4.17
N TRP A 224 13.29 -64.67 5.21
CA TRP A 224 14.61 -65.30 5.34
C TRP A 224 14.88 -66.00 6.69
N TYR A 225 13.84 -66.40 7.42
CA TYR A 225 14.00 -67.28 8.58
C TYR A 225 12.90 -68.35 8.65
N GLY A 226 13.25 -69.56 8.18
CA GLY A 226 12.60 -70.79 8.61
C GLY A 226 11.96 -71.63 7.51
N VAL A 227 12.75 -72.50 6.85
CA VAL A 227 12.48 -73.95 6.77
C VAL A 227 13.82 -74.68 6.56
N SER A 228 14.47 -75.07 7.65
CA SER A 228 15.36 -76.24 7.63
C SER A 228 14.57 -77.41 8.21
N SER A 229 14.30 -78.42 7.38
CA SER A 229 13.88 -79.73 7.84
C SER A 229 14.60 -80.79 7.00
N PRO A 230 15.66 -81.43 7.53
CA PRO A 230 16.26 -82.58 6.89
C PRO A 230 15.44 -83.81 7.30
N GLN A 231 14.41 -84.16 6.52
CA GLN A 231 13.80 -85.48 6.66
C GLN A 231 14.58 -86.50 5.83
N THR A 232 15.49 -87.16 6.54
CA THR A 232 16.03 -88.47 6.19
C THR A 232 14.90 -89.50 6.29
N THR A 233 14.40 -90.02 5.16
CA THR A 233 13.58 -91.23 5.16
C THR A 233 14.27 -92.32 4.35
N TYR A 234 14.90 -93.21 5.11
CA TYR A 234 15.27 -94.57 4.75
C TYR A 234 14.07 -95.30 4.14
N SER A 235 14.18 -95.74 2.89
CA SER A 235 13.23 -96.65 2.24
C SER A 235 13.96 -97.93 1.89
N GLY A 236 13.80 -98.94 2.74
CA GLY A 236 14.28 -100.29 2.52
C GLY A 236 13.24 -101.30 3.01
N LYS A 237 12.77 -102.16 2.09
CA LYS A 237 12.18 -103.52 2.24
C LYS A 237 11.11 -103.74 1.15
N THR A 238 10.88 -104.90 0.54
CA THR A 238 11.51 -106.22 0.45
C THR A 238 10.76 -106.94 -0.68
N THR A 239 11.45 -107.86 -1.34
CA THR A 239 10.96 -108.85 -2.29
C THR A 239 9.78 -109.67 -1.76
N ASN A 240 8.81 -109.96 -2.63
CA ASN A 240 8.19 -111.27 -2.82
C ASN A 240 7.61 -111.34 -4.24
#